data_AF-A0A930BSZ1-F1
#
_entry.id   AF-A0A930BSZ1-F1
#
_cell.length_a   1.000
_cell.length_b   1.000
_cell.length_c   1.000
_cell.angle_alpha   90.00
_cell.angle_beta   90.00
_cell.angle_gamma   90.00
#
_symmetry.space_group_name_H-M   'P 1'
#
loop_
_entity.id
_entity.type
_entity.pdbx_description
1 polymer ?
#
loop_
_entity_poly.entity_id
_entity_poly.type
_entity_poly.pdbx_seq_one_letter_code
_entity_poly.pdbx_strand_id
1 'polypeptide(L)' 'MNPPVLNAIYDIELCSGEQRIWRYLGEDRHAATWWEDIESGLEFSEGSLMYAWKIIGPHDNPAKPADE' A
#
# COMPACT_ATOMS: atom_id res chain seq x y z
N MET A 1 7.47 6.64 -14.04
CA MET A 1 7.09 6.47 -12.63
C MET A 1 8.05 5.46 -12.03
N ASN A 2 8.66 5.76 -10.89
CA ASN A 2 9.50 4.78 -10.20
C ASN A 2 8.62 3.68 -9.62
N PRO A 3 9.05 2.41 -9.61
CA PRO A 3 8.29 1.33 -8.98
C PRO A 3 8.15 1.59 -7.47
N PRO A 4 7.05 1.16 -6.84
CA PRO A 4 6.90 1.27 -5.39
C PRO A 4 8.02 0.49 -4.68
N VAL A 5 8.55 1.10 -3.62
CA VAL A 5 9.62 0.53 -2.78
C VAL A 5 9.03 -0.46 -1.80
N LEU A 6 9.61 -1.67 -1.74
CA LEU A 6 9.21 -2.73 -0.81
C LEU A 6 9.20 -2.21 0.64
N ASN A 7 8.15 -2.57 1.39
CA ASN A 7 7.90 -2.17 2.77
C ASN A 7 7.67 -0.66 3.00
N ALA A 8 7.64 0.16 1.95
CA ALA A 8 7.30 1.58 2.08
C ALA A 8 5.78 1.77 2.18
N ILE A 9 5.40 2.86 2.85
CA ILE A 9 4.01 3.22 3.13
C ILE A 9 3.59 4.33 2.16
N TYR A 10 2.37 4.23 1.65
CA TYR A 10 1.81 5.15 0.67
C TYR A 10 0.42 5.61 1.09
N ASP A 11 0.13 6.87 0.81
CA ASP A 11 -1.23 7.40 0.87
C ASP A 11 -1.97 6.98 -0.39
N ILE A 12 -3.12 6.34 -0.20
CA ILE A 12 -3.96 5.78 -1.24
C ILE A 12 -5.30 6.50 -1.24
N GLU A 13 -5.77 6.88 -2.41
CA GLU A 13 -7.13 7.42 -2.58
C GLU A 13 -7.98 6.40 -3.33
N LEU A 14 -9.08 6.01 -2.69
CA LEU A 14 -10.10 5.18 -3.30
C LEU A 14 -10.97 6.02 -4.24
N CYS A 15 -11.60 5.39 -5.23
CA CYS A 15 -12.52 6.06 -6.15
C CYS A 15 -13.69 6.78 -5.42
N SER A 16 -14.06 6.31 -4.23
CA SER A 16 -15.06 6.95 -3.36
C SER A 16 -14.60 8.29 -2.75
N GLY A 17 -13.32 8.66 -2.88
CA GLY A 17 -12.70 9.81 -2.24
C GLY A 17 -12.18 9.55 -0.82
N GLU A 18 -12.27 8.29 -0.35
CA GLU A 18 -11.71 7.87 0.93
C GLU A 18 -10.19 7.71 0.82
N GLN A 19 -9.46 8.19 1.83
CA GLN A 19 -8.02 8.05 1.92
C GLN A 19 -7.66 6.90 2.86
N ARG A 20 -6.74 6.05 2.42
CA ARG A 20 -6.25 4.87 3.15
C ARG A 20 -4.73 4.87 3.14
N ILE A 21 -4.14 4.24 4.14
CA ILE A 21 -2.69 4.13 4.27
C ILE A 21 -2.30 2.67 4.05
N TRP A 22 -1.62 2.40 2.93
CA TRP A 22 -1.23 1.05 2.56
C TRP A 22 0.29 0.91 2.51
N ARG A 23 0.78 -0.22 3.01
CA ARG A 23 2.18 -0.61 2.88
C ARG A 23 2.36 -1.55 1.71
N TYR A 24 3.37 -1.29 0.89
CA TYR A 24 3.69 -2.15 -0.23
C TYR A 24 4.45 -3.38 0.22
N LEU A 25 3.89 -4.57 -0.03
CA LEU A 25 4.48 -5.87 0.34
C LEU A 25 5.28 -6.52 -0.79
N GLY A 26 5.26 -5.96 -2.00
CA GLY A 26 5.94 -6.51 -3.17
C GLY A 26 4.99 -7.20 -4.15
N GLU A 27 5.58 -7.85 -5.15
CA GLU A 27 4.86 -8.67 -6.13
C GLU A 27 5.02 -10.15 -5.79
N ASP A 28 3.93 -10.92 -5.88
CA ASP A 28 4.00 -12.38 -5.81
C ASP A 28 4.49 -13.00 -7.14
N ARG A 29 4.77 -14.30 -7.17
CA ARG A 29 5.16 -15.07 -8.37
C ARG A 29 4.21 -14.91 -9.56
N HIS A 30 2.96 -14.53 -9.31
CA HIS A 30 1.97 -14.24 -10.36
C HIS A 30 2.01 -12.79 -10.89
N ALA A 31 3.02 -11.99 -10.52
CA ALA A 31 3.10 -10.55 -10.79
C ALA A 31 1.89 -9.76 -10.25
N ALA A 32 1.26 -10.27 -9.19
CA ALA A 32 0.22 -9.58 -8.47
C ALA A 32 0.86 -8.70 -7.38
N THR A 33 0.57 -7.41 -7.40
CA THR A 33 0.99 -6.42 -6.41
C THR A 33 0.26 -6.65 -5.08
N TRP A 34 1.00 -6.78 -3.99
CA TRP A 34 0.46 -6.96 -2.64
C TRP A 34 0.60 -5.72 -1.77
N TRP A 35 -0.41 -5.49 -0.96
CA TRP A 35 -0.55 -4.36 -0.07
C TRP A 35 -1.05 -4.81 1.30
N GLU A 36 -0.64 -4.11 2.34
CA GLU A 36 -1.15 -4.25 3.70
C GLU A 36 -1.87 -2.96 4.08
N ASP A 37 -3.13 -3.05 4.48
CA ASP A 37 -3.86 -1.94 5.06
C ASP A 37 -3.35 -1.70 6.48
N ILE A 38 -2.63 -0.60 6.70
CA ILE A 38 -2.01 -0.31 8.01
C ILE A 38 -3.08 -0.11 9.10
N GLU A 39 -4.25 0.40 8.73
CA GLU A 39 -5.33 0.68 9.68
C GLU A 39 -6.00 -0.61 10.20
N SER A 40 -6.16 -1.60 9.34
CA SER A 40 -6.87 -2.86 9.65
C SER A 40 -5.91 -4.05 9.88
N GLY A 41 -4.64 -3.92 9.49
CA GLY A 41 -3.66 -5.00 9.47
C GLY A 41 -3.97 -6.12 8.47
N LEU A 42 -4.75 -5.81 7.43
CA LEU A 42 -5.19 -6.81 6.45
C LEU A 42 -4.35 -6.74 5.17
N GLU A 43 -3.84 -7.89 4.76
CA GLU A 43 -3.09 -8.05 3.52
C GLU A 43 -4.04 -8.40 2.36
N PHE A 44 -3.85 -7.74 1.22
CA PHE A 44 -4.63 -7.99 0.01
C PHE A 44 -3.79 -7.77 -1.24
N SER A 45 -4.21 -8.42 -2.33
CA SER A 45 -3.63 -8.20 -3.65
C SER A 45 -4.45 -7.20 -4.45
N GLU A 46 -3.82 -6.54 -5.42
CA GLU A 46 -4.50 -5.60 -6.33
C GLU A 46 -5.70 -6.24 -7.05
N GLY A 47 -5.62 -7.54 -7.37
CA GLY A 47 -6.72 -8.30 -7.99
C GLY A 47 -7.87 -8.67 -7.03
N SER A 48 -7.68 -8.55 -5.72
CA SER A 48 -8.72 -8.80 -4.71
C SER A 48 -9.60 -7.58 -4.46
N LEU A 49 -9.14 -6.39 -4.85
CA LEU A 49 -9.90 -5.15 -4.68
C LEU A 49 -11.01 -5.06 -5.73
N MET A 50 -12.23 -4.89 -5.24
CA MET A 50 -13.41 -4.71 -6.10
C MET A 50 -13.61 -3.24 -6.54
N TYR A 51 -12.73 -2.34 -6.11
CA TYR A 51 -12.82 -0.91 -6.36
C TYR A 51 -11.50 -0.35 -6.90
N ALA A 52 -11.61 0.71 -7.71
CA ALA A 52 -10.44 1.44 -8.21
C ALA A 52 -9.82 2.30 -7.12
N TRP A 53 -8.50 2.41 -7.15
CA TRP A 53 -7.68 3.15 -6.20
C TRP A 53 -6.45 3.72 -6.93
N LYS A 54 -5.78 4.69 -6.31
CA LYS A 54 -4.51 5.24 -6.81
C LYS A 54 -3.59 5.65 -5.67
N ILE A 55 -2.30 5.56 -5.93
CA ILE A 55 -1.27 6.11 -5.04
C ILE A 55 -1.27 7.63 -5.18
N ILE A 56 -1.50 8.35 -4.08
CA ILE A 56 -1.38 9.80 -4.01
C ILE A 56 0.09 10.20 -3.84
N GLY A 57 0.82 9.49 -2.99
CA GLY A 57 2.22 9.75 -2.72
C GLY A 57 2.79 8.81 -1.67
N PRO A 58 4.12 8.86 -1.43
CA PRO A 58 4.69 8.23 -0.26
C PRO A 58 4.09 8.88 0.99
N HIS A 59 3.63 8.04 1.91
CA HIS A 59 3.20 8.52 3.21
C HIS A 59 4.46 8.97 3.95
N ASP A 60 4.62 10.28 4.16
CA ASP A 60 5.72 10.88 4.91
C ASP A 60 5.53 10.55 6.40
N ASN A 61 5.66 9.27 6.72
CA ASN A 61 5.89 8.84 8.07
C ASN A 61 7.32 8.30 8.06
N PRO A 62 8.29 9.00 8.67
CA PRO A 62 9.57 8.39 8.95
C PRO A 62 9.26 7.24 9.88
N ALA A 63 9.07 6.04 9.32
CA ALA A 63 8.95 4.82 10.09
C ALA A 63 10.18 4.80 10.98
N LYS A 64 9.98 5.18 12.25
CA LYS A 64 10.94 4.94 13.30
C LYS A 64 11.34 3.48 13.10
N PRO A 65 12.62 3.17 12.85
CA PRO A 65 13.03 1.78 12.87
C PRO A 65 12.51 1.22 14.19
N ALA A 66 11.72 0.15 14.13
CA ALA A 66 11.32 -0.58 15.32
C ALA A 66 12.62 -0.87 16.08
N ASP A 67 12.75 -0.24 17.24
CA ASP A 67 13.87 -0.31 18.14
C ASP A 67 13.97 -1.73 18.69
N GLU A 68 15.16 -2.33 18.50
CA GLU A 68 15.81 -3.46 19.21
C GLU A 68 15.14 -4.84 19.29
#